data_AF-A0A381FFR2-F1
#
_entry.id   AF-A0A381FFR2-F1
#
_cell.length_a   1.000
_cell.length_b   1.000
_cell.length_c   1.000
_cell.angle_alpha   90.00
_cell.angle_beta   90.00
_cell.angle_gamma   90.00
#
_symmetry.space_group_name_H-M   'P 1'
#
loop_
_entity.id
_entity.type
_entity.pdbx_description
1 polymer ?
#
loop_
_entity_poly.entity_id
_entity_poly.type
_entity_poly.pdbx_seq_one_letter_code
_entity_poly.pdbx_strand_id
1 'polypeptide(L)'
;MIETIKEYASKRIDLLKIEATEKSSISAGVIAYLVILLVAFGFFIILFNFGLAFLIGKALDNYSYGFFIVAGFYFVIMFLVVTFKKRIVHMVANKVIEFLNH
;
A
#
# COMPACT_ATOMS: atom_id res chain seq x y z
N MET A 1 -3.60 53.16 -15.38
CA MET A 1 -3.75 52.00 -16.29
C MET A 1 -2.64 50.95 -16.10
N ILE A 2 -1.36 51.34 -16.03
CA ILE A 2 -0.24 50.39 -15.81
C ILE A 2 -0.26 49.78 -14.38
N GLU A 3 -0.70 50.56 -13.40
CA GLU A 3 -0.74 50.18 -11.98
C GLU A 3 -1.74 49.05 -11.69
N THR A 4 -2.91 49.11 -12.31
CA THR A 4 -3.92 48.04 -12.30
C THR A 4 -3.41 46.74 -12.93
N ILE A 5 -2.66 46.81 -14.04
CA ILE A 5 -2.12 45.59 -14.69
C ILE A 5 -1.10 44.89 -13.76
N LYS A 6 -0.29 45.68 -13.05
CA LYS A 6 0.69 45.18 -12.08
C LYS A 6 0.03 44.52 -10.87
N GLU A 7 -1.07 45.10 -10.38
CA GLU A 7 -1.84 44.59 -9.23
C GLU A 7 -2.63 43.30 -9.57
N TYR A 8 -3.12 43.17 -10.80
CA TYR A 8 -3.73 41.94 -11.30
C TYR A 8 -2.68 40.85 -11.57
N ALA A 9 -1.50 41.22 -12.06
CA ALA A 9 -0.38 40.29 -12.25
C ALA A 9 0.16 39.79 -10.91
N SER A 10 0.30 40.65 -9.90
CA SER A 10 0.71 40.25 -8.55
C SER A 10 -0.35 39.36 -7.89
N LYS A 11 -1.65 39.67 -8.02
CA LYS A 11 -2.73 38.80 -7.52
C LYS A 11 -2.73 37.42 -8.17
N ARG A 12 -2.47 37.31 -9.48
CA ARG A 12 -2.35 36.01 -10.15
C ARG A 12 -1.12 35.23 -9.70
N ILE A 13 0.00 35.91 -9.45
CA ILE A 13 1.21 35.29 -8.90
C ILE A 13 0.96 34.79 -7.48
N ASP A 14 0.28 35.58 -6.64
CA ASP A 14 -0.09 35.17 -5.28
C ASP A 14 -1.08 34.01 -5.29
N LEU A 15 -2.07 34.01 -6.19
CA LEU A 15 -3.00 32.88 -6.38
C LEU A 15 -2.28 31.61 -6.83
N LEU A 16 -1.34 31.72 -7.78
CA LEU A 16 -0.50 30.58 -8.21
C LEU A 16 0.41 30.07 -7.09
N LYS A 17 0.91 30.96 -6.23
CA LYS A 17 1.73 30.60 -5.07
C LYS A 17 0.89 29.89 -4.01
N ILE A 18 -0.32 30.38 -3.74
CA ILE A 18 -1.28 29.76 -2.83
C ILE A 18 -1.70 28.40 -3.37
N GLU A 19 -2.07 28.26 -4.65
CA GLU A 19 -2.39 26.97 -5.27
C GLU A 19 -1.19 26.01 -5.31
N ALA A 20 0.03 26.50 -5.55
CA ALA A 20 1.23 25.67 -5.53
C ALA A 20 1.58 25.20 -4.10
N THR A 21 1.39 26.04 -3.10
CA THR A 21 1.57 25.68 -1.68
C THR A 21 0.46 24.75 -1.21
N GLU A 22 -0.77 24.93 -1.67
CA GLU A 22 -1.92 24.10 -1.30
C GLU A 22 -1.86 22.74 -1.99
N LYS A 23 -1.55 22.65 -3.29
CA LYS A 23 -1.31 21.38 -3.98
C LYS A 23 -0.12 20.62 -3.42
N SER A 24 0.97 21.29 -3.08
CA SER A 24 2.15 20.63 -2.49
C SER A 24 1.90 20.18 -1.04
N SER A 25 1.13 20.95 -0.26
CA SER A 25 0.78 20.58 1.12
C SER A 25 -0.30 19.50 1.18
N ILE A 26 -1.29 19.51 0.29
CA ILE A 26 -2.30 18.45 0.19
C ILE A 26 -1.64 17.16 -0.31
N SER A 27 -0.79 17.21 -1.34
CA SER A 27 -0.08 16.02 -1.81
C SER A 27 0.90 15.47 -0.76
N ALA A 28 1.64 16.33 -0.04
CA ALA A 28 2.47 15.90 1.08
C ALA A 28 1.63 15.31 2.23
N GLY A 29 0.48 15.89 2.54
CA GLY A 29 -0.47 15.37 3.54
C GLY A 29 -1.08 14.02 3.14
N VAL A 30 -1.43 13.83 1.86
CA VAL A 30 -1.92 12.55 1.34
C VAL A 30 -0.82 11.49 1.37
N ILE A 31 0.41 11.84 0.99
CA ILE A 31 1.55 10.93 1.07
C ILE A 31 1.83 10.55 2.54
N ALA A 32 1.85 11.52 3.46
CA ALA A 32 2.02 11.27 4.88
C ALA A 32 0.90 10.37 5.45
N TYR A 33 -0.36 10.65 5.09
CA TYR A 33 -1.51 9.82 5.45
C TYR A 33 -1.37 8.39 4.92
N LEU A 34 -1.00 8.23 3.65
CA LEU A 34 -0.78 6.91 3.04
C LEU A 34 0.36 6.15 3.73
N VAL A 35 1.47 6.82 4.07
CA VAL A 35 2.58 6.20 4.78
C VAL A 35 2.15 5.77 6.18
N ILE A 36 1.48 6.63 6.93
CA ILE A 36 0.97 6.30 8.27
C ILE A 36 -0.03 5.15 8.20
N LEU A 37 -0.94 5.17 7.23
CA LEU A 37 -1.92 4.11 7.01
C LEU A 37 -1.23 2.78 6.66
N LEU A 38 -0.23 2.80 5.79
CA LEU A 38 0.53 1.61 5.39
C LEU A 38 1.31 1.04 6.58
N VAL A 39 1.96 1.89 7.37
CA VAL A 39 2.65 1.46 8.60
C VAL A 39 1.66 0.86 9.60
N ALA A 40 0.54 1.55 9.88
CA ALA A 40 -0.49 1.06 10.80
C ALA A 40 -1.08 -0.28 10.33
N PHE A 41 -1.36 -0.40 9.04
CA PHE A 41 -1.88 -1.63 8.44
C PHE A 41 -0.85 -2.76 8.47
N GLY A 42 0.42 -2.47 8.23
CA GLY A 42 1.51 -3.43 8.39
C GLY A 42 1.62 -3.95 9.82
N PHE A 43 1.60 -3.05 10.81
CA PHE A 43 1.57 -3.43 12.22
C PHE A 43 0.34 -4.28 12.57
N PHE A 44 -0.83 -3.92 12.06
CA PHE A 44 -2.06 -4.69 12.26
C PHE A 44 -1.92 -6.12 11.71
N ILE A 45 -1.40 -6.30 10.49
CA ILE A 45 -1.21 -7.64 9.89
C ILE A 45 -0.25 -8.49 10.71
N ILE A 46 0.85 -7.89 11.21
CA ILE A 46 1.83 -8.60 12.03
C ILE A 46 1.16 -9.07 13.33
N LEU A 47 0.50 -8.15 14.06
CA LEU A 47 -0.19 -8.49 15.30
C LEU A 47 -1.32 -9.51 15.08
N PHE A 48 -2.03 -9.40 13.97
CA PHE A 48 -3.07 -10.36 13.59
C PHE A 48 -2.50 -11.77 13.38
N ASN A 49 -1.32 -11.88 12.75
CA ASN A 49 -0.60 -13.15 12.60
C ASN A 49 -0.18 -13.76 13.94
N PHE A 50 0.36 -12.93 14.84
CA PHE A 50 0.67 -13.37 16.20
C PHE A 50 -0.60 -13.83 16.92
N GLY A 51 -1.70 -13.09 16.82
CA GLY A 51 -2.99 -13.45 17.39
C GLY A 51 -3.51 -14.79 16.87
N LEU A 52 -3.42 -15.04 15.56
CA LEU A 52 -3.75 -16.33 14.93
C LEU A 52 -2.88 -17.47 15.48
N ALA A 53 -1.57 -17.27 15.55
CA ALA A 53 -0.65 -18.26 16.10
C ALA A 53 -0.97 -18.59 17.57
N PHE A 54 -1.28 -17.58 18.39
CA PHE A 54 -1.68 -17.76 19.78
C PHE A 54 -3.05 -18.43 19.92
N LEU A 55 -4.03 -18.10 19.06
CA LEU A 55 -5.36 -18.71 19.09
C LEU A 55 -5.29 -20.20 18.75
N ILE A 56 -4.58 -20.53 17.67
CA ILE A 56 -4.32 -21.91 17.26
C ILE A 56 -3.51 -22.62 18.35
N GLY A 57 -2.46 -21.98 18.86
CA GLY A 57 -1.62 -22.52 19.93
C GLY A 57 -2.40 -22.81 21.22
N LYS A 58 -3.35 -21.95 21.60
CA LYS A 58 -4.24 -22.16 22.75
C LYS A 58 -5.20 -23.32 22.50
N ALA A 59 -5.74 -23.47 21.29
CA ALA A 59 -6.61 -24.59 20.95
C ALA A 59 -5.86 -25.94 20.96
N LEU A 60 -4.54 -25.92 20.77
CA LEU A 60 -3.66 -27.10 20.83
C LEU A 60 -2.97 -27.28 22.21
N ASP A 61 -3.37 -26.50 23.22
CA ASP A 61 -2.76 -26.45 24.57
C ASP A 61 -1.25 -26.17 24.59
N ASN A 62 -0.68 -25.74 23.47
CA ASN A 62 0.75 -25.49 23.31
C ASN A 62 1.02 -24.45 22.21
N TYR A 63 1.51 -23.30 22.64
CA TYR A 63 1.78 -22.15 21.78
C TYR A 63 2.81 -22.44 20.69
N SER A 64 3.78 -23.32 20.93
CA SER A 64 4.83 -23.66 19.96
C SER A 64 4.25 -24.31 18.70
N TYR A 65 3.23 -25.17 18.84
CA TYR A 65 2.57 -25.78 17.68
C TYR A 65 1.74 -24.77 16.89
N GLY A 66 1.18 -23.74 17.55
CA GLY A 66 0.48 -22.65 16.88
C GLY A 66 1.36 -21.91 15.87
N PHE A 67 2.58 -21.54 16.27
CA PHE A 67 3.55 -20.94 15.37
C PHE A 67 4.01 -21.90 14.27
N PHE A 68 4.21 -23.18 14.60
CA PHE A 68 4.64 -24.17 13.62
C PHE A 68 3.60 -24.39 12.50
N ILE A 69 2.31 -24.41 12.85
CA ILE A 69 1.21 -24.53 11.89
C ILE A 69 1.14 -23.31 10.98
N VAL A 70 1.23 -22.10 11.54
CA VAL A 70 1.22 -20.86 10.75
C VAL A 70 2.44 -20.81 9.82
N ALA A 71 3.63 -21.18 10.30
CA ALA A 71 4.83 -21.26 9.47
C ALA A 71 4.69 -22.32 8.36
N GLY A 72 4.16 -23.50 8.67
CA GLY A 72 3.90 -24.56 7.70
C GLY A 72 2.90 -24.12 6.62
N PHE A 73 1.84 -23.40 7.00
CA PHE A 73 0.89 -22.84 6.05
C PHE A 73 1.56 -21.85 5.07
N TYR A 74 2.39 -20.93 5.58
CA TYR A 74 3.17 -20.03 4.74
C TYR A 74 4.16 -20.76 3.83
N PHE A 75 4.77 -21.84 4.31
CA PHE A 75 5.66 -22.68 3.51
C PHE A 75 4.93 -23.38 2.36
N VAL A 76 3.72 -23.91 2.61
CA VAL A 76 2.90 -24.53 1.56
C VAL A 76 2.50 -23.50 0.50
N ILE A 77 2.09 -22.29 0.91
CA ILE A 77 1.80 -21.21 -0.04
C ILE A 77 3.03 -20.88 -0.88
N MET A 78 4.20 -20.72 -0.25
CA MET A 78 5.45 -20.47 -0.95
C MET A 78 5.74 -21.55 -1.99
N PHE A 79 5.60 -22.82 -1.62
CA PHE A 79 5.81 -23.95 -2.51
C PHE A 79 4.84 -23.95 -3.70
N LEU A 80 3.56 -23.66 -3.46
CA LEU A 80 2.55 -23.51 -4.51
C LEU A 80 2.93 -22.37 -5.45
N VAL A 81 3.29 -21.19 -4.94
CA VAL A 81 3.67 -20.03 -5.77
C VAL A 81 4.88 -20.36 -6.65
N VAL A 82 5.89 -21.04 -6.12
CA VAL A 82 7.07 -21.45 -6.90
C VAL A 82 6.69 -22.44 -8.00
N THR A 83 5.85 -23.42 -7.70
CA THR A 83 5.38 -24.43 -8.67
C THR A 83 4.54 -23.78 -9.78
N PHE A 84 3.63 -22.87 -9.41
CA PHE A 84 2.75 -22.17 -10.34
C PHE A 84 3.37 -20.91 -10.95
N LYS A 85 4.64 -20.60 -10.67
CA LYS A 85 5.35 -19.40 -11.17
C LYS A 85 5.13 -19.17 -12.66
N LYS A 86 5.31 -20.21 -13.48
CA LYS A 86 5.13 -20.11 -14.94
C LYS A 86 3.70 -19.71 -15.31
N ARG A 87 2.69 -20.35 -14.68
CA ARG A 87 1.27 -20.06 -14.94
C ARG A 87 0.89 -18.64 -14.50
N ILE A 88 1.39 -18.18 -13.35
CA ILE A 88 1.13 -16.82 -12.83
C ILE A 88 1.74 -15.79 -13.77
N VAL A 89 2.99 -15.96 -14.19
CA VAL A 89 3.67 -15.03 -15.11
C VAL A 89 2.94 -14.96 -16.46
N HIS A 90 2.55 -16.10 -17.03
CA HIS A 90 1.79 -16.09 -18.29
C HIS A 90 0.40 -15.46 -18.14
N MET A 91 -0.29 -15.65 -17.01
CA MET A 91 -1.59 -15.03 -16.76
C MET A 91 -1.50 -13.50 -16.65
N VAL A 92 -0.48 -13.00 -15.93
CA VAL A 92 -0.23 -11.56 -15.82
C VAL A 92 0.18 -10.97 -17.18
N ALA A 93 1.07 -11.63 -17.91
CA ALA A 93 1.49 -11.18 -19.24
C ALA A 93 0.31 -11.12 -20.22
N ASN A 94 -0.54 -12.15 -20.25
CA ASN A 94 -1.72 -12.15 -21.12
C ASN A 94 -2.72 -11.06 -20.73
N LYS A 95 -2.97 -10.83 -19.44
CA LYS A 95 -3.83 -9.72 -19.00
C LYS A 95 -3.28 -8.35 -19.37
N VAL A 96 -1.96 -8.15 -19.29
CA VAL A 96 -1.32 -6.90 -19.70
C VAL A 96 -1.44 -6.69 -21.21
N ILE A 97 -1.25 -7.75 -22.01
CA ILE A 97 -1.41 -7.69 -23.47
C ILE A 97 -2.88 -7.39 -23.84
N GLU A 98 -3.84 -8.02 -23.18
CA GLU A 98 -5.28 -7.77 -23.39
C GLU A 98 -5.67 -6.33 -23.04
N PHE A 99 -5.10 -5.77 -21.96
CA PHE A 99 -5.35 -4.39 -21.55
C PHE A 99 -4.72 -3.35 -22.48
N LEU A 100 -3.64 -3.71 -23.20
CA LEU A 100 -2.95 -2.85 -24.19
C LEU A 100 -3.56 -2.93 -25.59
N ASN A 101 -4.32 -3.99 -25.88
CA ASN A 101 -4.96 -4.21 -27.18
C ASN A 101 -6.42 -3.71 -27.21
N HIS A 102 -6.82 -2.93 -26.19
CA HIS A 102 -8.06 -2.16 -26.10
C HIS A 102 -7.72 -0.68 -25.96
#